data_AF-A0A8S0VB15-F1
#
_entry.id   AF-A0A8S0VB15-F1
#
_cell.length_a   1.000
_cell.length_b   1.000
_cell.length_c   1.000
_cell.angle_alpha   90.00
_cell.angle_beta   90.00
_cell.angle_gamma   90.00
#
_symmetry.space_group_name_H-M   'P 1'
#
loop_
_entity.id
_entity.type
_entity.pdbx_description
1 polymer ?
#
loop_
_entity_poly.entity_id
_entity_poly.type
_entity_poly.pdbx_seq_one_letter_code
_entity_poly.pdbx_strand_id
1 'polypeptide(L)'
;MVHLQKLQGLALFHNNISGSIPDNIYELHNLKGLLSHNLITGAIPDCMGNITTLSHLPREFGNLKVATLIDLSVNQFSSSIPTTIGDFKSLINLSLAHNTLQGFILDSMGLCGDPVYGLPPCHTIGNGRHKGRKVMLGILFALSGTIALIIVAIALACAVKRYRRKILGKSITDFAPGTTLPRISYYELMRAAEGYSESHLLGSGSFGSV
;
A
#
# COMPACT_ATOMS: atom_id res chain seq x y z
N MET A 1 29.26 22.07 17.38
CA MET A 1 28.98 22.17 15.93
C MET A 1 28.85 20.77 15.37
N VAL A 2 27.75 20.46 14.68
CA VAL A 2 27.52 19.13 14.11
C VAL A 2 27.86 19.19 12.63
N HIS A 3 28.93 18.52 12.20
CA HIS A 3 29.31 18.41 10.79
C HIS A 3 28.54 17.27 10.12
N LEU A 4 27.39 17.60 9.52
CA LEU A 4 26.53 16.66 8.80
C LEU A 4 26.78 16.70 7.28
N GLN A 5 28.05 16.73 6.84
CA GLN A 5 28.44 16.87 5.44
C GLN A 5 27.95 15.73 4.52
N LYS A 6 27.57 14.58 5.09
CA LYS A 6 27.02 13.43 4.35
C LYS A 6 25.48 13.39 4.35
N LEU A 7 24.80 14.33 5.01
CA LEU A 7 23.36 14.31 5.15
C LEU A 7 22.67 14.63 3.82
N GLN A 8 21.89 13.68 3.30
CA GLN A 8 21.23 13.74 1.99
C GLN A 8 19.81 14.33 2.03
N GLY A 9 19.29 14.63 3.22
CA GLY A 9 17.95 15.13 3.43
C GLY A 9 17.73 15.48 4.89
N LEU A 10 17.01 16.57 5.14
CA LEU A 10 16.63 17.03 6.46
C LEU A 10 15.13 17.30 6.47
N ALA A 11 14.39 16.39 7.10
CA ALA A 11 12.97 16.52 7.30
C ALA A 11 12.71 16.85 8.78
N LEU A 12 12.29 18.08 9.03
CA LEU A 12 11.98 18.62 10.35
C LEU A 12 10.57 19.22 10.39
N PHE A 13 9.72 18.87 9.43
CA PHE A 13 8.36 19.39 9.34
C PHE A 13 7.50 18.97 10.53
N HIS A 14 6.51 19.78 10.89
CA HIS A 14 5.58 19.53 12.00
C HIS A 14 6.29 19.36 13.36
N ASN A 15 7.14 20.31 13.72
CA ASN A 15 7.74 20.38 15.04
C ASN A 15 7.47 21.76 15.67
N ASN A 16 7.95 21.93 16.89
CA ASN A 16 7.88 23.22 17.59
C ASN A 16 9.24 23.95 17.56
N ILE A 17 9.98 23.80 16.45
CA ILE A 17 11.32 24.40 16.31
C ILE A 17 11.17 25.90 16.19
N SER A 18 11.86 26.63 17.06
CA SER A 18 11.87 28.09 17.12
C SER A 18 13.27 28.66 16.92
N GLY A 19 13.37 29.97 16.69
CA GLY A 19 14.64 30.64 16.40
C GLY A 19 14.83 30.83 14.89
N SER A 20 16.02 31.24 14.47
CA SER A 20 16.34 31.52 13.06
C SER A 20 17.12 30.37 12.40
N ILE A 21 17.09 30.33 11.07
CA ILE A 21 17.98 29.46 10.31
C ILE A 21 19.41 30.02 10.45
N PRO A 22 20.40 29.19 10.84
CA PRO A 22 21.79 29.64 10.95
C PRO A 22 22.46 29.80 9.59
N ASP A 23 23.38 30.75 9.48
CA ASP A 23 24.12 31.03 8.23
C ASP A 23 24.94 29.82 7.75
N ASN A 24 25.42 28.96 8.66
CA ASN A 24 26.17 27.74 8.31
C ASN A 24 25.32 26.64 7.64
N ILE A 25 24.04 26.89 7.33
CA ILE A 25 23.20 25.90 6.66
C ILE A 25 23.72 25.51 5.26
N TYR A 26 24.57 26.36 4.65
CA TYR A 26 25.21 26.05 3.37
C TYR A 26 26.16 24.84 3.41
N GLU A 27 26.65 24.44 4.59
CA GLU A 27 27.51 23.26 4.76
C GLU A 27 26.77 21.94 4.49
N LEU A 28 25.44 21.99 4.42
CA LEU A 28 24.59 20.84 4.11
C LEU A 28 24.43 20.70 2.58
N HIS A 29 25.50 20.25 1.92
CA HIS A 29 25.61 20.17 0.45
C HIS A 29 24.57 19.27 -0.25
N ASN A 30 23.81 18.46 0.48
CA ASN A 30 22.79 17.58 -0.09
C ASN A 30 21.41 17.78 0.55
N LEU A 31 21.13 18.98 1.08
CA LEU A 31 19.91 19.23 1.83
C LEU A 31 18.67 19.20 0.92
N LYS A 32 17.84 18.18 1.11
CA LYS A 32 16.40 18.25 0.80
C LYS A 32 15.70 18.72 2.06
N GLY A 33 15.39 20.01 2.12
CA GLY A 33 14.90 20.68 3.33
C GLY A 33 13.37 20.73 3.37
N LEU A 34 12.77 20.03 4.32
CA LEU A 34 11.37 20.21 4.71
C LEU A 34 11.35 20.75 6.14
N LEU A 35 11.16 22.06 6.30
CA LEU A 35 11.11 22.76 7.59
C LEU A 35 9.72 23.33 7.87
N SER A 36 8.72 22.93 7.08
CA SER A 36 7.38 23.50 7.17
C SER A 36 6.66 23.13 8.46
N HIS A 37 5.68 23.95 8.87
CA HIS A 37 4.93 23.78 10.12
C HIS A 37 5.85 23.78 11.34
N ASN A 38 6.53 24.90 11.56
CA ASN A 38 7.36 25.17 12.73
C ASN A 38 7.14 26.62 13.21
N LEU A 39 7.93 27.06 14.20
CA LEU A 39 7.92 28.42 14.76
C LEU A 39 9.21 29.18 14.37
N ILE A 40 9.78 28.90 13.19
CA ILE A 40 11.04 29.52 12.77
C ILE A 40 10.79 31.00 12.42
N THR A 41 11.63 31.86 12.95
CA THR A 41 11.55 33.33 12.87
C THR A 41 12.78 33.92 12.17
N GLY A 42 12.72 35.20 11.81
CA GLY A 42 13.86 35.94 11.26
C GLY A 42 13.92 35.91 9.74
N ALA A 43 15.13 36.09 9.20
CA ALA A 43 15.37 36.14 7.76
C ALA A 43 15.72 34.75 7.19
N ILE A 44 15.43 34.57 5.90
CA ILE A 44 15.97 33.46 5.12
C ILE A 44 17.42 33.82 4.79
N PRO A 45 18.43 33.00 5.14
CA PRO A 45 19.84 33.34 4.92
C PRO A 45 20.19 33.48 3.44
N ASP A 46 20.96 34.53 3.09
CA ASP A 46 21.42 34.78 1.71
C ASP A 46 22.26 33.62 1.16
N CYS A 47 23.03 32.97 2.03
CA CYS A 47 23.89 31.83 1.70
C CYS A 47 23.11 30.59 1.25
N MET A 48 21.79 30.54 1.49
CA MET A 48 20.95 29.45 1.06
C MET A 48 21.06 29.30 -0.47
N GLY A 49 21.11 30.41 -1.22
CA GLY A 49 21.36 30.48 -2.66
C GLY A 49 22.54 29.66 -3.18
N ASN A 50 23.55 29.47 -2.32
CA ASN A 50 24.82 28.81 -2.65
C ASN A 50 24.85 27.32 -2.25
N ILE A 51 23.73 26.76 -1.78
CA ILE A 51 23.62 25.31 -1.55
C ILE A 51 23.62 24.62 -2.91
N THR A 52 24.81 24.29 -3.38
CA THR A 52 25.03 23.50 -4.58
C THR A 52 24.71 22.05 -4.28
N THR A 53 23.44 21.68 -4.36
CA THR A 53 23.07 20.27 -4.39
C THR A 53 23.54 19.69 -5.73
N LEU A 54 24.58 18.85 -5.61
CA LEU A 54 25.08 17.82 -6.55
C LEU A 54 26.16 18.20 -7.57
N SER A 55 27.40 18.12 -7.11
CA SER A 55 28.55 17.73 -7.92
C SER A 55 28.97 16.25 -7.72
N HIS A 56 28.34 15.50 -6.81
CA HIS A 56 28.85 14.19 -6.36
C HIS A 56 27.83 13.03 -6.39
N LEU A 57 26.84 13.03 -7.30
CA LEU A 57 26.22 11.75 -7.65
C LEU A 57 27.24 10.90 -8.42
N PRO A 58 27.48 9.63 -8.05
CA PRO A 58 28.26 8.70 -8.85
C PRO A 58 27.76 8.70 -10.29
N ARG A 59 28.67 8.62 -11.28
CA ARG A 59 28.33 8.57 -12.72
C ARG A 59 27.28 7.49 -13.06
N GLU A 60 27.13 6.49 -12.20
CA GLU A 60 26.15 5.41 -12.25
C GLU A 60 24.68 5.89 -12.16
N PHE A 61 24.42 7.05 -11.57
CA PHE A 61 23.07 7.64 -11.52
C PHE A 61 22.72 8.48 -12.75
N GLY A 62 23.59 8.52 -13.76
CA GLY A 62 23.34 9.22 -15.01
C GLY A 62 23.10 10.72 -14.80
N ASN A 63 22.77 11.39 -15.89
CA ASN A 63 22.62 12.85 -16.01
C ASN A 63 21.40 13.43 -15.24
N LEU A 64 21.05 12.87 -14.08
CA LEU A 64 19.95 13.27 -13.23
C LEU A 64 20.25 14.65 -12.62
N LYS A 65 19.69 15.69 -13.23
CA LYS A 65 19.44 16.97 -12.55
C LYS A 65 18.56 16.65 -11.34
N VAL A 66 19.14 16.52 -10.16
CA VAL A 66 18.31 16.29 -8.97
C VAL A 66 17.60 17.60 -8.67
N ALA A 67 16.29 17.48 -8.60
CA ALA A 67 15.41 18.51 -8.14
C ALA A 67 15.60 18.75 -6.65
N THR A 68 15.87 19.99 -6.25
CA THR A 68 15.77 20.40 -4.86
C THR A 68 14.37 20.94 -4.61
N LEU A 69 13.72 20.38 -3.59
CA LEU A 69 12.43 20.82 -3.08
C LEU A 69 12.69 21.43 -1.71
N ILE A 70 12.35 22.71 -1.54
CA ILE A 70 12.48 23.42 -0.27
C ILE A 70 11.08 23.85 0.16
N ASP A 71 10.64 23.36 1.31
CA ASP A 71 9.38 23.77 1.92
C ASP A 71 9.63 24.46 3.26
N LEU A 72 9.47 25.77 3.28
CA LEU A 72 9.54 26.64 4.45
C LEU A 72 8.16 27.16 4.86
N SER A 73 7.08 26.61 4.28
CA SER A 73 5.73 27.11 4.54
C SER A 73 5.29 26.94 5.98
N VAL A 74 4.35 27.76 6.43
CA VAL A 74 3.79 27.70 7.78
C VAL A 74 4.90 27.87 8.83
N ASN A 75 5.54 29.03 8.76
CA ASN A 75 6.56 29.52 9.70
C ASN A 75 6.31 31.02 9.97
N GLN A 76 7.26 31.71 10.60
CA GLN A 76 7.17 33.12 10.96
C GLN A 76 8.32 33.94 10.35
N PHE A 77 8.78 33.59 9.13
CA PHE A 77 9.77 34.41 8.44
C PHE A 77 9.19 35.80 8.14
N SER A 78 9.91 36.86 8.51
CA SER A 78 9.38 38.23 8.53
C SER A 78 10.14 39.23 7.67
N SER A 79 11.25 38.82 7.06
CA SER A 79 12.11 39.64 6.19
C SER A 79 11.80 39.44 4.71
N SER A 80 12.52 40.14 3.83
CA SER A 80 12.45 39.91 2.39
C SER A 80 13.09 38.60 1.96
N ILE A 81 12.63 38.11 0.81
CA ILE A 81 13.25 36.97 0.14
C ILE A 81 14.62 37.44 -0.39
N PRO A 82 15.72 36.75 -0.06
CA PRO A 82 17.03 37.14 -0.54
C PRO A 82 17.12 36.93 -2.06
N THR A 83 17.72 37.87 -2.78
CA THR A 83 17.85 37.84 -4.25
C THR A 83 18.65 36.63 -4.73
N THR A 84 19.60 36.17 -3.91
CA THR A 84 20.40 34.95 -4.13
C THR A 84 19.57 33.67 -4.21
N ILE A 85 18.30 33.68 -3.80
CA ILE A 85 17.42 32.53 -3.97
C ILE A 85 17.16 32.21 -5.46
N GLY A 86 17.27 33.22 -6.33
CA GLY A 86 17.20 33.07 -7.79
C GLY A 86 18.41 32.34 -8.38
N ASP A 87 19.55 32.32 -7.67
CA ASP A 87 20.78 31.66 -8.13
C ASP A 87 20.75 30.13 -7.94
N PHE A 88 19.71 29.60 -7.30
CA PHE A 88 19.52 28.16 -7.13
C PHE A 88 19.25 27.44 -8.46
N LYS A 89 20.32 26.98 -9.12
CA LYS A 89 20.23 26.29 -10.43
C LYS A 89 19.50 24.93 -10.39
N SER A 90 19.36 24.32 -9.21
CA SER A 90 18.74 23.00 -9.02
C SER A 90 17.39 23.04 -8.28
N LEU A 91 16.90 24.22 -7.87
CA LEU A 91 15.63 24.36 -7.16
C LEU A 91 14.47 24.23 -8.14
N ILE A 92 13.57 23.29 -7.86
CA ILE A 92 12.37 23.05 -8.68
C ILE A 92 11.12 23.58 -8.00
N ASN A 93 11.09 23.51 -6.67
CA ASN A 93 9.94 23.98 -5.90
C ASN A 93 10.43 24.66 -4.63
N LEU A 94 9.95 25.89 -4.43
CA LEU A 94 10.14 26.66 -3.22
C LEU A 94 8.78 27.07 -2.69
N SER A 95 8.43 26.59 -1.50
CA SER A 95 7.20 27.00 -0.82
C SER A 95 7.55 27.92 0.34
N LEU A 96 7.10 29.17 0.25
CA LEU A 96 7.22 30.19 1.30
C LEU A 96 5.84 30.59 1.87
N ALA A 97 4.79 29.87 1.48
CA ALA A 97 3.41 30.18 1.85
C ALA A 97 3.22 30.24 3.37
N HIS A 98 2.24 31.02 3.83
CA HIS A 98 1.93 31.16 5.26
C HIS A 98 3.15 31.55 6.10
N ASN A 99 3.81 32.63 5.67
CA ASN A 99 4.83 33.35 6.44
C ASN A 99 4.45 34.83 6.49
N THR A 100 5.23 35.62 7.23
CA THR A 100 5.05 37.07 7.37
C THR A 100 6.06 37.87 6.54
N LEU A 101 6.51 37.31 5.42
CA LEU A 101 7.54 37.89 4.55
C LEU A 101 7.11 39.27 4.02
N GLN A 102 8.07 40.18 3.91
CA GLN A 102 7.84 41.58 3.49
C GLN A 102 8.74 41.94 2.30
N GLY A 103 8.40 42.99 1.56
CA GLY A 103 9.22 43.48 0.43
C GLY A 103 8.80 42.93 -0.93
N PHE A 104 9.42 43.46 -1.98
CA PHE A 104 9.08 43.12 -3.38
C PHE A 104 9.88 41.91 -3.86
N ILE A 105 9.18 40.95 -4.48
CA ILE A 105 9.79 39.78 -5.13
C ILE A 105 10.46 40.16 -6.47
N LEU A 106 10.31 41.42 -6.93
CA LEU A 106 10.72 41.86 -8.27
C LEU A 106 12.22 41.70 -8.58
N ASP A 107 13.10 41.62 -7.58
CA ASP A 107 14.55 41.45 -7.80
C ASP A 107 15.01 39.99 -7.79
N SER A 108 14.13 39.01 -7.56
CA SER A 108 14.50 37.59 -7.61
C SER A 108 14.52 37.07 -9.05
N MET A 109 15.51 37.51 -9.83
CA MET A 109 15.77 37.02 -11.18
C MET A 109 15.93 35.49 -11.14
N GLY A 110 15.02 34.77 -11.80
CA GLY A 110 15.05 33.30 -11.89
C GLY A 110 13.91 32.58 -11.15
N LEU A 111 13.14 33.27 -10.30
CA LEU A 111 11.90 32.72 -9.75
C LEU A 111 10.73 32.91 -10.72
N CYS A 112 9.83 31.94 -10.73
CA CYS A 112 8.57 32.00 -11.46
C CYS A 112 7.44 31.53 -10.54
N GLY A 113 6.20 31.99 -10.78
CA GLY A 113 5.09 31.72 -9.89
C GLY A 113 3.78 32.36 -10.33
N ASP A 114 2.89 32.60 -9.35
CA ASP A 114 1.59 33.21 -9.60
C ASP A 114 1.73 34.73 -9.79
N PRO A 115 1.21 35.31 -10.89
CA PRO A 115 1.27 36.74 -11.17
C PRO A 115 0.65 37.63 -10.09
N VAL A 116 -0.26 37.12 -9.25
CA VAL A 116 -0.82 37.86 -8.11
C VAL A 116 0.26 38.35 -7.15
N TYR A 117 1.40 37.65 -7.07
CA TYR A 117 2.55 38.02 -6.25
C TYR A 117 3.66 38.75 -7.03
N GLY A 118 3.39 39.21 -8.25
CA GLY A 118 4.37 39.91 -9.08
C GLY A 118 5.46 39.01 -9.68
N LEU A 119 5.22 37.69 -9.73
CA LEU A 119 6.14 36.71 -10.32
C LEU A 119 5.79 36.43 -11.79
N PRO A 120 6.78 36.20 -12.67
CA PRO A 120 6.52 35.72 -14.02
C PRO A 120 5.95 34.29 -13.98
N PRO A 121 5.01 33.92 -14.86
CA PRO A 121 4.46 32.58 -14.90
C PRO A 121 5.54 31.54 -15.21
N CYS A 122 5.54 30.42 -14.48
CA CYS A 122 6.46 29.33 -14.76
C CYS A 122 6.17 28.70 -16.13
N HIS A 123 7.20 28.59 -16.97
CA HIS A 123 7.12 27.80 -18.20
C HIS A 123 7.04 26.32 -17.85
N THR A 124 5.81 25.81 -17.69
CA THR A 124 5.57 24.38 -17.60
C THR A 124 5.81 23.78 -18.98
N ILE A 125 6.92 23.06 -19.15
CA ILE A 125 7.04 22.07 -20.23
C ILE A 125 6.00 21.00 -19.89
N GLY A 126 4.83 21.09 -20.53
CA GLY A 126 3.76 20.11 -20.36
C GLY A 126 4.25 18.74 -20.83
N ASN A 127 4.51 17.82 -19.90
CA ASN A 127 3.97 16.46 -19.88
C ASN A 127 4.73 15.56 -18.90
N GLY A 128 4.03 15.13 -17.85
CA GLY A 128 4.48 14.04 -16.99
C GLY A 128 3.44 13.63 -15.94
N ARG A 129 2.60 14.57 -15.49
CA ARG A 129 1.64 14.32 -14.41
C ARG A 129 0.47 13.39 -14.79
N HIS A 130 0.14 13.27 -16.08
CA HIS A 130 -0.86 12.31 -16.56
C HIS A 130 -0.35 10.86 -16.63
N LYS A 131 0.97 10.62 -16.67
CA LYS A 131 1.51 9.26 -16.79
C LYS A 131 1.40 8.52 -15.46
N GLY A 132 1.75 9.16 -14.34
CA GLY A 132 1.62 8.58 -12.99
C GLY A 132 0.17 8.28 -12.59
N ARG A 133 -0.79 9.17 -12.88
CA ARG A 133 -2.21 8.96 -12.56
C ARG A 133 -2.85 7.83 -13.38
N LYS A 134 -2.46 7.67 -14.65
CA LYS A 134 -2.91 6.53 -15.48
C LYS A 134 -2.31 5.20 -15.01
N VAL A 135 -1.03 5.19 -14.63
CA VAL A 135 -0.36 3.99 -14.08
C VAL A 135 -0.98 3.59 -12.73
N MET A 136 -1.24 4.56 -11.85
CA MET A 136 -1.88 4.30 -10.55
C MET A 136 -3.31 3.75 -10.69
N LEU A 137 -4.13 4.28 -11.61
CA LEU A 137 -5.45 3.70 -11.91
C LEU A 137 -5.31 2.27 -12.47
N GLY A 138 -4.35 2.03 -13.37
CA GLY A 138 -4.10 0.69 -13.92
C GLY A 138 -3.76 -0.35 -12.87
N ILE A 139 -2.93 0.00 -11.87
CA ILE A 139 -2.57 -0.89 -10.75
C ILE A 139 -3.79 -1.21 -9.88
N LEU A 140 -4.65 -0.22 -9.60
CA LEU A 140 -5.89 -0.44 -8.84
C LEU A 140 -6.85 -1.41 -9.53
N PHE A 141 -7.03 -1.28 -10.85
CA PHE A 141 -7.86 -2.22 -11.61
C PHE A 141 -7.27 -3.64 -11.62
N ALA A 142 -5.95 -3.79 -11.80
CA ALA A 142 -5.28 -5.08 -11.77
C ALA A 142 -5.39 -5.78 -10.39
N LEU A 143 -5.23 -5.02 -9.29
CA LEU A 143 -5.40 -5.54 -7.94
C LEU A 143 -6.86 -5.96 -7.67
N SER A 144 -7.85 -5.19 -8.12
CA SER A 144 -9.25 -5.56 -7.95
C SER A 144 -9.65 -6.83 -8.72
N GLY A 145 -9.12 -7.01 -9.94
CA GLY A 145 -9.39 -8.19 -10.77
C GLY A 145 -8.78 -9.47 -10.20
N THR A 146 -7.56 -9.39 -9.67
CA THR A 146 -6.89 -10.54 -9.03
C THR A 146 -7.61 -10.98 -7.75
N ILE A 147 -8.07 -10.02 -6.94
CA ILE A 147 -8.87 -10.30 -5.74
C ILE A 147 -10.18 -11.00 -6.11
N ALA A 148 -10.88 -10.55 -7.16
CA ALA A 148 -12.11 -11.19 -7.62
C ALA A 148 -11.90 -12.65 -8.08
N LEU A 149 -10.83 -12.92 -8.84
CA LEU A 149 -10.50 -14.29 -9.26
C LEU A 149 -10.17 -15.21 -8.08
N ILE A 150 -9.46 -14.70 -7.07
CA ILE A 150 -9.16 -15.44 -5.84
C ILE A 150 -10.45 -15.80 -5.10
N ILE A 151 -11.40 -14.85 -4.98
CA ILE A 151 -12.69 -15.09 -4.32
C ILE A 151 -13.50 -16.17 -5.06
N VAL A 152 -13.55 -16.13 -6.40
CA VAL A 152 -14.23 -17.15 -7.21
C VAL A 152 -13.57 -18.52 -7.04
N ALA A 153 -12.23 -18.59 -7.06
CA ALA A 153 -11.51 -19.84 -6.85
C ALA A 153 -11.77 -20.43 -5.46
N ILE A 154 -11.80 -19.61 -4.41
CA ILE A 154 -12.15 -20.03 -3.05
C ILE A 154 -13.59 -20.53 -3.00
N ALA A 155 -14.55 -19.81 -3.61
CA ALA A 155 -15.94 -20.22 -3.64
C ALA A 155 -16.13 -21.57 -4.36
N LEU A 156 -15.46 -21.78 -5.49
CA LEU A 156 -15.45 -23.05 -6.22
C LEU A 156 -14.81 -24.17 -5.39
N ALA A 157 -13.67 -23.92 -4.75
CA ALA A 157 -13.03 -24.88 -3.87
C ALA A 157 -13.94 -25.26 -2.68
N CYS A 158 -14.62 -24.28 -2.08
CA CYS A 158 -15.61 -24.50 -1.03
C CYS A 158 -16.82 -25.31 -1.55
N ALA A 159 -17.33 -25.00 -2.74
CA ALA A 159 -18.43 -25.73 -3.36
C ALA A 159 -18.04 -27.18 -3.69
N VAL A 160 -16.85 -27.41 -4.25
CA VAL A 160 -16.30 -28.75 -4.50
C VAL A 160 -16.08 -29.51 -3.20
N LYS A 161 -15.57 -28.85 -2.15
CA LYS A 161 -15.42 -29.48 -0.83
C LYS A 161 -16.78 -29.84 -0.21
N ARG A 162 -17.79 -28.97 -0.35
CA ARG A 162 -19.18 -29.26 0.07
C ARG A 162 -19.78 -30.40 -0.74
N TYR A 163 -19.55 -30.42 -2.05
CA TYR A 163 -20.01 -31.48 -2.95
C TYR A 163 -19.36 -32.83 -2.62
N ARG A 164 -18.03 -32.85 -2.42
CA ARG A 164 -17.29 -34.05 -1.97
C ARG A 164 -17.74 -34.52 -0.59
N ARG A 165 -17.99 -33.61 0.36
CA ARG A 165 -18.57 -33.95 1.67
C ARG A 165 -19.98 -34.53 1.53
N LYS A 166 -20.80 -34.03 0.60
CA LYS A 166 -22.13 -34.57 0.34
C LYS A 166 -22.06 -35.95 -0.30
N ILE A 167 -21.11 -36.22 -1.20
CA ILE A 167 -20.86 -37.57 -1.73
C ILE A 167 -20.35 -38.52 -0.65
N LEU A 168 -19.40 -38.09 0.17
CA LEU A 168 -18.85 -38.89 1.28
C LEU A 168 -19.89 -39.12 2.39
N GLY A 169 -20.76 -38.13 2.64
CA GLY A 169 -21.92 -38.26 3.53
C GLY A 169 -23.02 -39.14 2.94
N LYS A 170 -23.23 -39.10 1.61
CA LYS A 170 -24.18 -39.98 0.92
C LYS A 170 -23.76 -41.44 0.99
N SER A 171 -22.45 -41.73 0.97
CA SER A 171 -21.92 -43.09 1.18
C SER A 171 -22.13 -43.62 2.62
N ILE A 172 -22.34 -42.75 3.61
CA ILE A 172 -22.69 -43.16 4.99
C ILE A 172 -24.21 -43.26 5.17
N THR A 173 -25.01 -42.55 4.38
CA THR A 173 -26.49 -42.58 4.46
C THR A 173 -27.18 -43.54 3.48
N ASP A 174 -26.45 -44.31 2.67
CA ASP A 174 -27.03 -45.41 1.88
C ASP A 174 -27.16 -46.73 2.69
N PHE A 175 -26.89 -46.72 4.00
CA PHE A 175 -27.54 -47.65 4.91
C PHE A 175 -28.94 -47.13 5.22
N ALA A 176 -29.93 -47.68 4.52
CA ALA A 176 -31.34 -47.51 4.87
C ALA A 176 -31.56 -47.80 6.37
N PRO A 177 -32.16 -46.89 7.16
CA PRO A 177 -32.65 -47.22 8.49
C PRO A 177 -33.97 -47.96 8.32
N GLY A 178 -33.92 -49.26 8.06
CA GLY A 178 -35.16 -49.99 7.75
C GLY A 178 -35.03 -51.45 7.32
N THR A 179 -34.12 -52.23 7.90
CA THR A 179 -34.28 -53.69 7.90
C THR A 179 -34.03 -54.24 9.30
N THR A 180 -34.98 -53.99 10.20
CA THR A 180 -35.25 -55.03 11.19
C THR A 180 -35.73 -56.24 10.39
N LEU A 181 -34.87 -57.23 10.15
CA LEU A 181 -35.35 -58.55 9.76
C LEU A 181 -36.48 -58.91 10.74
N PRO A 182 -37.69 -59.24 10.27
CA PRO A 182 -38.75 -59.64 11.18
C PRO A 182 -38.22 -60.80 11.99
N ARG A 183 -38.24 -60.66 13.32
CA ARG A 183 -37.81 -61.72 14.22
C ARG A 183 -38.91 -62.78 14.21
N ILE A 184 -38.79 -63.73 13.28
CA ILE A 184 -39.72 -64.85 13.15
C ILE A 184 -39.60 -65.69 14.44
N SER A 185 -40.73 -65.96 15.08
CA SER A 185 -40.73 -66.76 16.31
C SER A 185 -40.53 -68.25 16.00
N TYR A 186 -40.03 -69.01 16.97
CA TYR A 186 -39.91 -70.46 16.86
C TYR A 186 -41.23 -71.13 16.41
N TYR A 187 -42.36 -70.66 16.93
CA TYR A 187 -43.68 -71.20 16.61
C TYR A 187 -44.15 -70.89 15.19
N GLU A 188 -43.71 -69.76 14.60
CA GLU A 188 -44.02 -69.43 13.21
C GLU A 188 -43.24 -70.30 12.24
N LEU A 189 -41.96 -70.57 12.52
CA LEU A 189 -41.17 -71.53 11.72
C LEU A 189 -41.73 -72.94 11.84
N MET A 190 -42.08 -73.36 13.05
CA MET A 190 -42.67 -74.69 13.28
C MET A 190 -44.00 -74.85 12.55
N ARG A 191 -44.85 -73.81 12.52
CA ARG A 191 -46.11 -73.84 11.78
C ARG A 191 -45.89 -73.84 10.27
N ALA A 192 -44.95 -73.03 9.78
CA ALA A 192 -44.62 -72.95 8.36
C ALA A 192 -44.00 -74.27 7.83
N ALA A 193 -43.25 -74.97 8.67
CA ALA A 193 -42.70 -76.30 8.37
C ALA A 193 -43.68 -77.45 8.66
N GLU A 194 -44.96 -77.17 8.89
CA GLU A 194 -45.98 -78.17 9.23
C GLU A 194 -45.56 -79.11 10.38
N GLY A 195 -44.91 -78.56 11.40
CA GLY A 195 -44.40 -79.32 12.55
C GLY A 195 -43.13 -80.13 12.27
N TYR A 196 -42.38 -79.80 11.22
CA TYR A 196 -41.21 -80.57 10.74
C TYR A 196 -41.59 -81.99 10.28
N SER A 197 -42.66 -82.09 9.49
CA SER A 197 -43.13 -83.34 8.90
C SER A 197 -42.07 -84.00 8.02
N GLU A 198 -41.93 -85.32 8.11
CA GLU A 198 -41.00 -86.11 7.28
C GLU A 198 -41.35 -86.07 5.77
N SER A 199 -42.55 -85.60 5.42
CA SER A 199 -42.94 -85.40 4.02
C SER A 199 -42.16 -84.30 3.30
N HIS A 200 -41.47 -83.42 4.04
CA HIS A 200 -40.69 -82.29 3.51
C HIS A 200 -39.18 -82.43 3.81
N LEU A 201 -38.74 -83.64 4.12
CA LEU A 201 -37.37 -83.97 4.51
C LEU A 201 -36.47 -83.92 3.26
N LEU A 202 -35.43 -83.10 3.32
CA LEU A 202 -34.48 -82.91 2.21
C LEU A 202 -33.41 -84.00 2.19
N GLY A 203 -33.04 -84.53 3.36
CA GLY A 203 -32.16 -85.69 3.47
C GLY A 203 -31.92 -86.16 4.90
N SER A 204 -31.63 -87.46 5.06
CA SER A 204 -31.28 -88.05 6.36
C SER A 204 -29.94 -88.77 6.30
N GLY A 205 -29.16 -88.66 7.38
CA GLY A 205 -27.90 -89.38 7.58
C GLY A 205 -27.79 -89.96 8.99
N SER A 206 -26.67 -90.62 9.27
CA SER A 206 -26.44 -91.35 10.53
C SER A 206 -26.46 -90.50 11.79
N PHE A 207 -26.47 -89.17 11.67
CA PHE A 207 -26.43 -88.22 12.79
C PHE A 207 -27.64 -87.26 12.82
N GLY A 208 -28.63 -87.42 11.92
CA GLY A 208 -29.85 -86.61 11.92
C GLY A 208 -30.48 -86.43 10.54
N SER A 209 -31.58 -85.66 10.50
CA SER A 209 -32.38 -85.33 9.32
C SER A 209 -32.57 -83.83 9.17
N VAL A 210 -32.59 -83.35 7.93
CA VAL A 210 -32.87 -81.94 7.56
C VAL A 210 -33.86 -81.86 6.41
#